data_AF-A0A3B1AZH0-F1
#
_entry.id   AF-A0A3B1AZH0-F1
#
_cell.length_a   1.000
_cell.length_b   1.000
_cell.length_c   1.000
_cell.angle_alpha   90.00
_cell.angle_beta   90.00
_cell.angle_gamma   90.00
#
_symmetry.space_group_name_H-M   'P 1'
#
loop_
_entity.id
_entity.type
_entity.pdbx_description
1 polymer ?
#
loop_
_entity_poly.entity_id
_entity_poly.type
_entity_poly.pdbx_seq_one_letter_code
_entity_poly.pdbx_strand_id
1 'polypeptide(L)'
;MNIRILTIPTRVVAAILLAGISIVPAGAVGHNLCSDCHINANPTSLTAELIRPLPFLCQDCHIERTGRNEHVTDVIPSMIIPQDLPLLNGQLSCTTCHDPHASTSGQLRYPNGQLCITCHRK
;
A
#
# COMPACT_ATOMS: atom_id res chain seq x y z
N MET A 1 56.10 -4.15 31.31
CA MET A 1 54.71 -3.69 31.12
C MET A 1 53.90 -4.88 30.64
N ASN A 2 53.26 -5.61 31.56
CA ASN A 2 52.65 -6.91 31.28
C ASN A 2 51.22 -6.75 30.74
N ILE A 3 51.02 -7.06 29.47
CA ILE A 3 49.70 -7.10 28.84
C ILE A 3 49.07 -8.45 29.19
N ARG A 4 48.07 -8.45 30.08
CA ARG A 4 47.25 -9.63 30.36
C ARG A 4 46.26 -9.81 29.21
N ILE A 5 46.50 -10.79 28.35
CA ILE A 5 45.55 -11.21 27.32
C ILE A 5 44.46 -12.01 28.04
N LEU A 6 43.27 -11.40 28.15
CA LEU A 6 42.08 -12.03 28.72
C LEU A 6 41.54 -13.02 27.68
N THR A 7 41.88 -14.31 27.83
CA THR A 7 41.31 -15.38 27.03
C THR A 7 39.86 -15.60 27.45
N ILE A 8 38.93 -15.08 26.66
CA ILE A 8 37.49 -15.33 26.84
C ILE A 8 37.24 -16.80 26.47
N PRO A 9 36.66 -17.62 27.36
CA PRO A 9 36.39 -19.02 27.07
C PRO A 9 35.43 -19.13 25.88
N THR A 10 35.78 -19.97 24.92
CA THR A 10 35.09 -20.25 23.64
C THR A 10 33.66 -20.77 23.76
N ARG A 11 33.06 -20.75 24.96
CA ARG A 11 31.71 -21.25 25.25
C ARG A 11 30.63 -20.19 25.36
N VAL A 12 30.97 -18.90 25.26
CA VAL A 12 29.98 -17.82 25.32
C VAL A 12 29.44 -17.41 23.94
N VAL A 13 30.01 -17.92 22.84
CA VAL A 13 29.60 -17.56 21.47
C VAL A 13 28.32 -18.29 21.00
N ALA A 14 27.84 -19.29 21.74
CA ALA A 14 26.81 -20.22 21.27
C ALA A 14 25.39 -19.97 21.85
N ALA A 15 24.96 -18.71 21.98
CA ALA A 15 23.64 -18.40 22.58
C ALA A 15 22.82 -17.32 21.86
N ILE A 16 23.02 -17.11 20.55
CA ILE A 16 22.16 -16.22 19.74
C ILE A 16 21.76 -16.90 18.42
N LEU A 17 21.23 -18.13 18.50
CA LEU A 17 20.67 -18.85 17.35
C LEU A 17 19.25 -19.40 17.60
N LEU A 18 18.55 -18.89 18.63
CA LEU A 18 17.18 -19.31 18.96
C LEU A 18 16.23 -18.11 19.18
N ALA A 19 16.55 -16.95 18.64
CA ALA A 19 15.52 -15.96 18.34
C ALA A 19 15.17 -16.15 16.87
N GLY A 20 14.02 -16.75 16.59
CA GLY A 20 13.42 -16.79 15.26
C GLY A 20 13.09 -15.37 14.81
N ILE A 21 14.11 -14.60 14.43
CA ILE A 21 13.95 -13.33 13.75
C ILE A 21 13.48 -13.71 12.36
N SER A 22 12.16 -13.69 12.16
CA SER A 22 11.58 -13.66 10.83
C SER A 22 12.14 -12.43 10.14
N ILE A 23 13.15 -12.63 9.29
CA ILE A 23 13.62 -11.60 8.36
C ILE A 23 12.49 -11.43 7.35
N VAL A 24 11.51 -10.61 7.69
CA VAL A 24 10.55 -10.13 6.71
C VAL A 24 11.37 -9.22 5.80
N PRO A 25 11.50 -9.52 4.49
CA PRO A 25 12.20 -8.62 3.59
C PRO A 25 11.53 -7.25 3.69
N ALA A 26 12.31 -6.20 3.88
CA ALA A 26 11.87 -4.81 4.09
C ALA A 26 11.14 -4.18 2.87
N GLY A 27 10.54 -4.99 2.00
CA GLY A 27 9.83 -4.57 0.80
C GLY A 27 8.56 -5.37 0.48
N ALA A 28 8.11 -6.26 1.36
CA ALA A 28 6.86 -7.00 1.18
C ALA A 28 5.85 -6.63 2.27
N VAL A 29 5.54 -5.34 2.40
CA VAL A 29 4.32 -4.91 3.11
C VAL A 29 3.18 -5.17 2.13
N GLY A 30 2.49 -6.30 2.28
CA GLY A 30 1.23 -6.51 1.58
C GLY A 30 0.18 -5.53 2.11
N HIS A 31 -0.83 -5.19 1.32
CA HIS A 31 -2.05 -4.54 1.84
C HIS A 31 -2.92 -5.54 2.63
N ASN A 32 -2.30 -6.33 3.53
CA ASN A 32 -2.87 -7.59 4.02
C ASN A 32 -3.51 -7.48 5.41
N LEU A 33 -3.26 -6.42 6.17
CA LEU A 33 -3.95 -6.16 7.41
C LEU A 33 -4.99 -5.05 7.21
N CYS A 34 -6.23 -5.34 7.58
CA CYS A 34 -7.31 -4.37 7.46
C CYS A 34 -7.03 -3.10 8.31
N SER A 35 -6.28 -3.26 9.41
CA SER A 35 -5.85 -2.18 10.31
C SER A 35 -4.83 -1.23 9.70
N ASP A 36 -4.18 -1.60 8.59
CA ASP A 36 -3.22 -0.71 7.91
C ASP A 36 -3.94 0.45 7.20
N CYS A 37 -5.26 0.29 6.99
CA CYS A 37 -6.09 1.28 6.31
C CYS A 37 -7.26 1.74 7.18
N HIS A 38 -7.83 0.89 8.02
CA HIS A 38 -9.05 1.18 8.78
C HIS A 38 -8.85 1.20 10.30
N ILE A 39 -9.52 2.14 10.98
CA ILE A 39 -9.46 2.28 12.45
C ILE A 39 -10.21 1.13 13.15
N ASN A 40 -11.40 0.77 12.65
CA ASN A 40 -12.25 -0.29 13.18
C ASN A 40 -12.58 -1.28 12.08
N ALA A 41 -11.55 -1.99 11.62
CA ALA A 41 -11.60 -2.81 10.42
C ALA A 41 -12.43 -4.09 10.63
N ASN A 42 -13.75 -3.95 10.59
CA ASN A 42 -14.67 -5.07 10.56
C ASN A 42 -15.07 -5.34 9.09
N PRO A 43 -14.74 -6.52 8.52
CA PRO A 43 -15.06 -6.84 7.13
C PRO A 43 -16.57 -6.89 6.84
N THR A 44 -17.42 -6.93 7.87
CA THR A 44 -18.88 -6.88 7.72
C THR A 44 -19.47 -5.48 7.92
N SER A 45 -18.65 -4.47 8.22
CA SER A 45 -19.11 -3.08 8.39
C SER A 45 -19.19 -2.37 7.04
N LEU A 46 -20.34 -1.79 6.74
CA LEU A 46 -20.54 -0.92 5.57
C LEU A 46 -19.87 0.45 5.74
N THR A 47 -19.39 0.77 6.94
CA THR A 47 -18.71 2.02 7.26
C THR A 47 -17.45 1.71 8.07
N ALA A 48 -16.32 1.63 7.38
CA ALA A 48 -15.01 1.48 8.01
C ALA A 48 -14.22 2.78 7.79
N GLU A 49 -14.04 3.54 8.87
CA GLU A 49 -13.27 4.78 8.86
C GLU A 49 -11.81 4.49 8.51
N LEU A 50 -11.23 5.33 7.64
CA LEU A 50 -9.82 5.24 7.28
C LEU A 50 -8.96 5.89 8.36
N ILE A 51 -7.79 5.32 8.65
CA ILE A 51 -6.83 5.88 9.61
C ILE A 51 -6.29 7.25 9.19
N ARG A 52 -6.36 7.55 7.88
CA ARG A 52 -5.86 8.76 7.21
C ARG A 52 -6.77 9.07 6.01
N PRO A 53 -6.84 10.33 5.53
CA PRO A 53 -7.51 10.63 4.27
C PRO A 53 -6.87 9.87 3.10
N LEU A 54 -7.71 9.39 2.18
CA LEU A 54 -7.34 8.42 1.15
C LEU A 54 -6.06 8.73 0.35
N PRO A 55 -5.82 9.93 -0.21
CA PRO A 55 -4.59 10.16 -0.99
C PRO A 55 -3.33 10.01 -0.13
N PHE A 56 -3.35 10.50 1.12
CA PHE A 56 -2.21 10.37 2.04
C PHE A 56 -1.99 8.93 2.49
N LEU A 57 -3.07 8.19 2.74
CA LEU A 57 -3.00 6.78 3.15
C LEU A 57 -2.21 5.93 2.16
N CYS A 58 -2.50 6.09 0.86
CA CYS A 58 -1.80 5.34 -0.19
C CYS A 58 -0.33 5.79 -0.31
N GLN A 59 -0.10 7.11 -0.27
CA GLN A 59 1.22 7.70 -0.49
C GLN A 59 2.19 7.48 0.68
N ASP A 60 1.71 7.21 1.89
CA ASP A 60 2.56 6.89 3.05
C ASP A 60 3.48 5.67 2.77
N CYS A 61 3.05 4.74 1.91
CA CYS A 61 3.88 3.62 1.41
C CYS A 61 4.30 3.80 -0.06
N HIS A 62 3.43 4.38 -0.88
CA HIS A 62 3.67 4.62 -2.29
C HIS A 62 4.19 6.04 -2.58
N ILE A 63 5.27 6.45 -1.92
CA ILE A 63 5.78 7.84 -1.96
C ILE A 63 6.15 8.31 -3.38
N GLU A 64 6.64 7.40 -4.22
CA GLU A 64 7.03 7.70 -5.61
C GLU A 64 5.82 7.80 -6.55
N ARG A 65 4.62 7.42 -6.09
CA ARG A 65 3.40 7.38 -6.92
C ARG A 65 2.74 8.76 -7.10
N THR A 66 3.56 9.78 -7.34
CA THR A 66 3.17 11.20 -7.46
C THR A 66 3.71 11.85 -8.73
N GLY A 67 4.42 11.08 -9.56
CA GLY A 67 5.04 11.57 -10.79
C GLY A 67 4.03 11.87 -11.90
N ARG A 68 4.43 12.72 -12.85
CA ARG A 68 3.63 13.12 -14.05
C ARG A 68 3.18 11.96 -14.95
N ASN A 69 3.81 10.80 -14.82
CA ASN A 69 3.51 9.60 -15.63
C ASN A 69 2.54 8.64 -14.92
N GLU A 70 2.20 8.94 -13.67
CA GLU A 70 1.15 8.26 -12.94
C GLU A 70 -0.10 9.13 -13.05
N HIS A 71 -1.26 8.49 -13.19
CA HIS A 71 -2.47 9.19 -13.64
C HIS A 71 -2.86 10.33 -12.69
N VAL A 72 -3.56 11.32 -13.22
CA VAL A 72 -3.98 12.51 -12.48
C VAL A 72 -5.11 12.18 -11.49
N THR A 73 -4.81 12.21 -10.19
CA THR A 73 -5.83 12.34 -9.14
C THR A 73 -6.21 13.81 -8.96
N ASP A 74 -7.25 14.07 -8.18
CA ASP A 74 -7.70 15.43 -7.85
C ASP A 74 -8.15 16.23 -9.08
N VAL A 75 -8.67 15.50 -10.07
CA VAL A 75 -9.26 16.06 -11.30
C VAL A 75 -10.76 15.86 -11.27
N ILE A 76 -11.51 16.94 -11.47
CA ILE A 76 -12.94 16.85 -11.75
C ILE A 76 -13.08 16.47 -13.24
N PRO A 77 -13.61 15.28 -13.56
CA PRO A 77 -13.75 14.85 -14.94
C PRO A 77 -14.79 15.72 -15.67
N SER A 78 -14.47 16.15 -16.89
CA SER A 78 -15.38 16.90 -17.77
C SER A 78 -16.35 16.01 -18.55
N MET A 79 -16.31 14.71 -18.29
CA MET A 79 -17.05 13.69 -19.02
C MET A 79 -17.76 12.73 -18.08
N ILE A 80 -18.69 11.95 -18.63
CA ILE A 80 -19.41 10.92 -17.86
C ILE A 80 -18.44 9.79 -17.53
N ILE A 81 -18.28 9.55 -16.23
CA ILE A 81 -17.50 8.44 -15.69
C ILE A 81 -18.43 7.24 -15.45
N PRO A 82 -18.06 6.02 -15.87
CA PRO A 82 -18.78 4.80 -15.54
C PRO A 82 -19.04 4.68 -14.02
N GLN A 83 -20.22 4.16 -13.65
CA GLN A 83 -20.67 4.10 -12.26
C GLN A 83 -19.74 3.26 -11.36
N ASP A 84 -19.05 2.30 -11.94
CA ASP A 84 -18.11 1.39 -11.26
C ASP A 84 -16.68 1.95 -11.14
N LEU A 85 -16.44 3.17 -11.64
CA LEU A 85 -15.24 3.96 -11.40
C LEU A 85 -15.58 5.10 -10.42
N PRO A 86 -15.48 4.86 -9.09
CA PRO A 86 -16.01 5.77 -8.09
C PRO A 86 -15.23 7.09 -8.04
N LEU A 87 -15.95 8.21 -7.95
CA LEU A 87 -15.36 9.53 -7.69
C LEU A 87 -15.37 9.83 -6.19
N LEU A 88 -14.30 10.45 -5.70
CA LEU A 88 -14.24 10.98 -4.34
C LEU A 88 -14.60 12.46 -4.39
N ASN A 89 -15.74 12.85 -3.83
CA ASN A 89 -16.22 14.24 -3.85
C ASN A 89 -16.27 14.84 -5.28
N GLY A 90 -16.66 14.03 -6.27
CA GLY A 90 -16.71 14.42 -7.68
C GLY A 90 -15.35 14.47 -8.38
N GLN A 91 -14.26 14.08 -7.73
CA GLN A 91 -12.92 14.05 -8.29
C GLN A 91 -12.41 12.63 -8.50
N LEU A 92 -11.54 12.46 -9.49
CA LEU A 92 -10.72 11.27 -9.65
C LEU A 92 -9.81 11.12 -8.42
N SER A 93 -9.72 9.92 -7.89
CA SER A 93 -8.84 9.55 -6.78
C SER A 93 -8.11 8.25 -7.10
N CYS A 94 -7.21 7.83 -6.22
CA CYS A 94 -6.53 6.54 -6.33
C CYS A 94 -7.55 5.39 -6.49
N THR A 95 -8.66 5.44 -5.76
CA THR A 95 -9.68 4.37 -5.75
C THR A 95 -10.65 4.40 -6.93
N THR A 96 -10.62 5.47 -7.73
CA THR A 96 -11.36 5.51 -8.99
C THR A 96 -10.86 4.43 -9.94
N CYS A 97 -9.54 4.24 -10.00
CA CYS A 97 -8.88 3.28 -10.89
C CYS A 97 -8.46 2.00 -10.17
N HIS A 98 -8.06 2.12 -8.90
CA HIS A 98 -7.63 1.01 -8.07
C HIS A 98 -8.74 0.55 -7.10
N ASP A 99 -8.87 -0.74 -6.92
CA ASP A 99 -9.70 -1.35 -5.90
C ASP A 99 -8.79 -2.01 -4.85
N PRO A 100 -8.58 -1.38 -3.67
CA PRO A 100 -7.69 -1.91 -2.64
C PRO A 100 -8.12 -3.27 -2.09
N HIS A 101 -9.36 -3.71 -2.36
CA HIS A 101 -9.86 -5.03 -1.98
C HIS A 101 -9.80 -6.05 -3.13
N ALA A 102 -9.44 -5.64 -4.35
CA ALA A 102 -9.32 -6.56 -5.46
C ALA A 102 -8.08 -7.46 -5.32
N SER A 103 -8.23 -8.72 -5.73
CA SER A 103 -7.15 -9.69 -5.84
C SER A 103 -6.40 -9.62 -7.18
N THR A 104 -6.66 -8.59 -7.99
CA THR A 104 -6.02 -8.39 -9.30
C THR A 104 -4.65 -7.74 -9.17
N SER A 105 -3.76 -8.04 -10.11
CA SER A 105 -2.41 -7.42 -10.16
C SER A 105 -2.52 -5.90 -10.26
N GLY A 106 -1.83 -5.20 -9.36
CA GLY A 106 -1.89 -3.73 -9.28
C GLY A 106 -3.24 -3.19 -8.88
N GLN A 107 -4.17 -4.03 -8.39
CA GLN A 107 -5.49 -3.65 -7.91
C GLN A 107 -6.34 -2.88 -8.93
N LEU A 108 -6.12 -3.02 -10.24
CA LEU A 108 -6.90 -2.24 -11.21
C LEU A 108 -8.34 -2.76 -11.33
N ARG A 109 -9.31 -1.84 -11.39
CA ARG A 109 -10.73 -2.14 -11.65
C ARG A 109 -10.99 -2.69 -13.06
N TYR A 110 -10.12 -2.35 -13.99
CA TYR A 110 -10.13 -2.83 -15.38
C TYR A 110 -8.71 -3.24 -15.80
N PRO A 111 -8.55 -4.11 -16.80
CA PRO A 111 -7.26 -4.32 -17.44
C PRO A 111 -6.66 -2.97 -17.89
N ASN A 112 -5.36 -2.76 -17.63
CA ASN A 112 -4.69 -1.45 -17.77
C ASN A 112 -5.06 -0.68 -19.06
N GLY A 113 -4.92 -1.31 -20.24
CA GLY A 113 -5.24 -0.65 -21.51
C GLY A 113 -6.74 -0.40 -21.73
N GLN A 114 -7.61 -1.24 -21.16
CA GLN A 114 -9.06 -1.07 -21.22
C GLN A 114 -9.53 0.07 -20.31
N LEU A 115 -8.86 0.28 -19.17
CA LEU A 115 -9.19 1.35 -18.24
C LEU A 115 -9.06 2.73 -18.89
N CYS A 116 -8.01 2.97 -19.67
CA CYS A 116 -7.78 4.28 -20.28
C CYS A 116 -8.92 4.67 -21.25
N ILE A 117 -9.43 3.69 -22.01
CA ILE A 117 -10.46 3.91 -23.04
C ILE A 117 -11.89 3.92 -22.48
N THR A 118 -12.07 3.70 -21.16
CA THR A 118 -13.38 3.95 -20.54
C THR A 118 -13.73 5.44 -20.62
N CYS A 119 -12.71 6.30 -20.51
CA CYS A 119 -12.81 7.76 -20.56
C CYS A 119 -12.24 8.36 -21.87
N HIS A 120 -11.04 7.96 -22.30
CA HIS A 120 -10.42 8.52 -23.50
C HIS A 120 -10.88 7.82 -24.79
N ARG A 121 -12.18 7.92 -25.07
CA ARG A 121 -12.76 7.45 -26.34
C ARG A 121 -12.36 8.42 -27.46
N LYS A 122 -11.87 7.88 -28.59
CA LYS A 122 -11.57 8.68 -29.78
C LYS A 122 -12.84 9.25 -30.40
#